data_AF-A0A1D7NJY2-F1
#
_entry.id   AF-A0A1D7NJY2-F1
#
_cell.length_a   1.000
_cell.length_b   1.000
_cell.length_c   1.000
_cell.angle_alpha   90.00
_cell.angle_beta   90.00
_cell.angle_gamma   90.00
#
_symmetry.space_group_name_H-M   'P 1'
#
loop_
_entity.id
_entity.type
_entity.pdbx_description
1 polymer ?
#
loop_
_entity_poly.entity_id
_entity_poly.type
_entity_poly.pdbx_seq_one_letter_code
_entity_poly.pdbx_strand_id
1 'polypeptide(L)'
;MFGLFKKKPKTLLDQFIVAAYGDRPPKARRADLGMAVDLAHSSLLMGAVEKSEISDIARGLFDGEIPYSTHDLALATALNFFKRPELREDLATAQLMARLTALGWLQEGKVVPLLMKSFEATLYKAFK
;
A
#
# COMPACT_ATOMS: atom_id res chain seq x y z
N MET A 1 -1.73 16.02 43.35
CA MET A 1 -1.10 14.97 42.54
C MET A 1 -1.94 14.78 41.27
N PHE A 2 -1.66 15.53 40.20
CA PHE A 2 -2.32 15.33 38.91
C PHE A 2 -1.25 15.32 37.83
N GLY A 3 -0.93 14.12 37.33
CA GLY A 3 0.01 13.91 36.25
C GLY A 3 -0.58 14.42 34.94
N LEU A 4 -0.02 15.52 34.43
CA LEU A 4 -0.24 16.00 33.07
C LEU A 4 0.35 14.99 32.08
N PHE A 5 -0.48 14.06 31.60
CA PHE A 5 -0.18 13.29 30.40
C PHE A 5 -0.21 14.25 29.20
N LYS A 6 0.94 14.83 28.85
CA LYS A 6 1.12 15.56 27.59
C LYS A 6 0.95 14.56 26.45
N LYS A 7 -0.13 14.68 25.66
CA LYS A 7 -0.26 13.95 24.38
C LYS A 7 0.95 14.31 23.51
N LYS A 8 1.68 13.31 23.02
CA LYS A 8 2.77 13.52 22.06
C LYS A 8 2.22 14.26 20.83
N PRO A 9 2.98 15.22 20.26
CA PRO A 9 2.55 15.89 19.04
C PRO A 9 2.35 14.87 17.92
N LYS A 10 1.24 14.99 17.17
CA LYS A 10 0.93 14.10 16.04
C LYS A 10 1.96 14.29 14.94
N THR A 11 2.67 13.22 14.59
CA THR A 11 3.59 13.19 13.45
C THR A 11 2.81 13.27 12.13
N LEU A 12 3.49 13.52 11.01
CA LEU A 12 2.87 13.45 9.67
C LEU A 12 2.33 12.05 9.38
N LEU A 13 3.01 11.02 9.89
CA LEU A 13 2.58 9.63 9.80
C LEU A 13 1.29 9.39 10.59
N ASP A 14 1.18 9.93 11.81
CA ASP A 14 -0.06 9.84 12.60
C ASP A 14 -1.24 10.51 11.90
N GLN A 15 -1.00 11.66 11.25
CA GLN A 15 -2.02 12.37 10.48
C GLN A 15 -2.47 11.55 9.27
N PHE A 16 -1.52 10.93 8.56
CA PHE A 16 -1.82 10.02 7.46
C PHE A 16 -2.64 8.82 7.94
N ILE A 17 -2.23 8.15 9.02
CA ILE A 17 -2.93 6.98 9.57
C ILE A 17 -4.36 7.36 9.96
N VAL A 18 -4.56 8.48 10.65
CA VAL A 18 -5.91 8.95 11.02
C VAL A 18 -6.75 9.30 9.79
N ALA A 19 -6.17 9.94 8.78
CA ALA A 19 -6.89 10.27 7.56
C ALA A 19 -7.27 9.02 6.74
N ALA A 20 -6.41 8.01 6.72
CA ALA A 20 -6.62 6.77 5.97
C ALA A 20 -7.55 5.78 6.69
N TYR A 21 -7.40 5.65 8.01
CA TYR A 21 -8.02 4.57 8.80
C TYR A 21 -8.99 5.08 9.88
N GLY A 22 -9.19 6.40 9.99
CA GLY A 22 -10.08 7.05 10.95
C GLY A 22 -9.44 7.36 12.31
N ASP A 23 -10.20 8.01 13.19
CA ASP A 23 -9.73 8.48 14.51
C ASP A 23 -9.35 7.36 15.49
N ARG A 24 -9.76 6.12 15.19
CA ARG A 24 -9.42 4.92 15.96
C ARG A 24 -8.87 3.87 15.00
N PRO A 25 -7.65 4.07 14.46
CA PRO A 25 -7.07 3.12 13.54
C PRO A 25 -6.89 1.76 14.24
N PRO A 26 -6.90 0.66 13.48
CA PRO A 26 -6.62 -0.66 14.03
C PRO A 26 -5.27 -0.64 14.76
N LYS A 27 -5.27 -1.06 16.03
CA LYS A 27 -4.05 -1.08 16.85
C LYS A 27 -3.13 -2.25 16.52
N ALA A 28 -3.68 -3.31 15.93
CA ALA A 28 -2.95 -4.52 15.53
C ALA A 28 -2.83 -4.56 14.01
N ARG A 29 -1.70 -5.10 13.53
CA ARG A 29 -1.51 -5.45 12.11
C ARG A 29 -2.54 -6.51 11.72
N ARG A 30 -3.23 -6.30 10.60
CA ARG A 30 -4.31 -7.18 10.12
C ARG A 30 -4.01 -7.82 8.76
N ALA A 31 -2.96 -7.38 8.09
CA ALA A 31 -2.59 -7.95 6.81
C ALA A 31 -2.10 -9.39 6.98
N ASP A 32 -2.52 -10.25 6.05
CA ASP A 32 -1.83 -11.50 5.78
C ASP A 32 -0.67 -11.19 4.83
N LEU A 33 0.57 -11.30 5.31
CA LEU A 33 1.75 -10.97 4.52
C LEU A 33 1.89 -11.85 3.28
N GLY A 34 1.62 -13.16 3.39
CA GLY A 34 1.74 -14.09 2.28
C GLY A 34 0.74 -13.77 1.18
N MET A 35 -0.53 -13.58 1.56
CA MET A 35 -1.58 -13.19 0.63
C MET A 35 -1.32 -11.81 0.01
N ALA A 36 -0.78 -10.85 0.76
CA ALA A 36 -0.43 -9.54 0.22
C ALA A 36 0.66 -9.64 -0.86
N VAL A 37 1.69 -10.48 -0.63
CA VAL A 37 2.72 -10.78 -1.63
C VAL A 37 2.10 -11.45 -2.86
N ASP A 38 1.22 -12.43 -2.67
CA ASP A 38 0.54 -13.12 -3.78
C ASP A 38 -0.31 -12.18 -4.63
N LEU A 39 -1.08 -11.29 -4.00
CA LEU A 39 -1.88 -10.29 -4.68
C LEU A 39 -0.99 -9.27 -5.42
N ALA A 40 0.09 -8.80 -4.80
CA ALA A 40 1.03 -7.90 -5.46
C ALA A 40 1.68 -8.56 -6.68
N HIS A 41 2.17 -9.79 -6.54
CA HIS A 41 2.82 -10.54 -7.61
C HIS A 41 1.87 -10.84 -8.77
N SER A 42 0.75 -11.51 -8.49
CA SER A 42 -0.15 -12.04 -9.53
C SER A 42 -1.12 -11.01 -10.08
N SER A 43 -1.71 -10.19 -9.21
CA SER A 43 -2.86 -9.35 -9.56
C SER A 43 -2.47 -7.92 -9.95
N LEU A 44 -1.32 -7.43 -9.47
CA LEU A 44 -0.88 -6.06 -9.71
C LEU A 44 0.35 -6.00 -10.62
N LEU A 45 1.37 -6.82 -10.36
CA LEU A 45 2.62 -6.83 -11.12
C LEU A 45 2.63 -7.85 -12.26
N MET A 46 1.57 -8.66 -12.39
CA MET A 46 1.41 -9.68 -13.44
C MET A 46 2.60 -10.64 -13.59
N GLY A 47 3.31 -10.92 -12.49
CA GLY A 47 4.51 -11.78 -12.50
C GLY A 47 5.75 -11.16 -13.13
N ALA A 48 5.75 -9.85 -13.43
CA ALA A 48 6.91 -9.16 -14.01
C ALA A 48 8.09 -8.96 -13.04
N VAL A 49 7.87 -9.22 -11.75
CA VAL A 49 8.88 -9.07 -10.69
C VAL A 49 8.91 -10.35 -9.86
N GLU A 50 10.11 -10.80 -9.52
CA GLU A 50 10.29 -12.00 -8.70
C GLU A 50 9.63 -11.89 -7.33
N LYS A 51 8.99 -12.98 -6.91
CA LYS A 51 8.20 -13.02 -5.67
C LYS A 51 9.07 -12.81 -4.42
N SER A 52 10.36 -13.16 -4.46
CA SER A 52 11.32 -12.91 -3.39
C SER A 52 11.53 -11.40 -3.14
N GLU A 53 11.75 -10.63 -4.20
CA GLU A 53 11.90 -9.17 -4.11
C GLU A 53 10.64 -8.50 -3.58
N ILE A 54 9.48 -8.97 -4.04
CA ILE A 54 8.18 -8.49 -3.55
C ILE A 54 8.03 -8.79 -2.06
N SER A 55 8.46 -9.97 -1.63
CA SER A 55 8.39 -10.40 -0.22
C SER A 55 9.23 -9.51 0.69
N ASP A 56 10.42 -9.11 0.27
CA ASP A 56 11.30 -8.25 1.06
C ASP A 56 10.70 -6.86 1.27
N ILE A 57 10.15 -6.26 0.20
CA ILE A 57 9.45 -4.96 0.29
C ILE A 57 8.19 -5.09 1.15
N ALA A 58 7.38 -6.11 0.93
CA ALA A 58 6.14 -6.33 1.67
C ALA A 58 6.42 -6.52 3.16
N ARG A 59 7.48 -7.26 3.53
CA ARG A 59 7.89 -7.44 4.92
C ARG A 59 8.29 -6.11 5.57
N GLY A 60 9.08 -5.29 4.88
CA GLY A 60 9.45 -3.96 5.39
C GLY A 60 8.24 -3.06 5.65
N LEU A 61 7.27 -3.05 4.73
CA LEU A 61 6.02 -2.31 4.90
C LEU A 61 5.12 -2.88 6.00
N PHE A 62 5.03 -4.21 6.07
CA PHE A 62 4.29 -4.93 7.12
C PHE A 62 4.88 -4.65 8.51
N ASP A 63 6.20 -4.53 8.59
CA ASP A 63 6.92 -4.21 9.82
C ASP A 63 6.86 -2.73 10.22
N GLY A 64 6.31 -1.87 9.36
CA GLY A 64 6.07 -0.47 9.64
C GLY A 64 4.92 -0.20 10.63
N GLU A 65 4.69 1.09 10.87
CA GLU A 65 3.64 1.57 11.80
C GLU A 65 2.25 1.68 11.16
N ILE A 66 2.17 1.66 9.82
CA ILE A 66 0.89 1.79 9.11
C ILE A 66 0.11 0.47 9.25
N PRO A 67 -1.13 0.49 9.76
CA PRO A 67 -1.91 -0.72 10.03
C PRO A 67 -2.62 -1.23 8.77
N TYR A 68 -1.83 -1.60 7.76
CA TYR A 68 -2.33 -2.05 6.46
C TYR A 68 -3.32 -3.22 6.59
N SER A 69 -4.38 -3.19 5.76
CA SER A 69 -5.10 -4.41 5.36
C SER A 69 -4.23 -5.24 4.39
N THR A 70 -4.61 -6.49 4.12
CA THR A 70 -3.92 -7.32 3.12
C THR A 70 -3.86 -6.65 1.74
N HIS A 71 -4.96 -6.02 1.31
CA HIS A 71 -5.03 -5.37 0.00
C HIS A 71 -4.31 -4.03 -0.02
N ASP A 72 -4.36 -3.27 1.08
CA ASP A 72 -3.57 -2.05 1.21
C ASP A 72 -2.06 -2.35 1.13
N LEU A 73 -1.61 -3.42 1.81
CA LEU A 73 -0.22 -3.86 1.80
C LEU A 73 0.20 -4.32 0.39
N ALA A 74 -0.65 -5.08 -0.30
CA ALA A 74 -0.40 -5.49 -1.68
C ALA A 74 -0.23 -4.27 -2.61
N LEU A 75 -1.12 -3.29 -2.49
CA LEU A 75 -1.10 -2.06 -3.28
C LEU A 75 0.16 -1.23 -3.00
N ALA A 76 0.48 -1.01 -1.72
CA ALA A 76 1.67 -0.28 -1.30
C ALA A 76 2.96 -0.98 -1.73
N THR A 77 2.98 -2.32 -1.71
CA THR A 77 4.10 -3.13 -2.17
C THR A 77 4.29 -2.96 -3.68
N ALA A 78 3.25 -3.18 -4.48
CA ALA A 78 3.33 -3.03 -5.94
C ALA A 78 3.76 -1.61 -6.35
N LEU A 79 3.29 -0.59 -5.62
CA LEU A 79 3.66 0.80 -5.85
C LEU A 79 5.17 1.07 -5.73
N ASN A 80 5.92 0.30 -4.94
CA ASN A 80 7.37 0.43 -4.84
C ASN A 80 8.09 -0.03 -6.11
N PHE A 81 7.51 -0.94 -6.88
CA PHE A 81 8.06 -1.40 -8.16
C PHE A 81 7.64 -0.50 -9.31
N PHE A 82 6.38 -0.06 -9.34
CA PHE A 82 5.91 0.89 -10.36
C PHE A 82 6.64 2.24 -10.35
N LYS A 83 7.31 2.60 -9.25
CA LYS A 83 8.13 3.80 -9.13
C LYS A 83 9.53 3.65 -9.72
N ARG A 84 9.97 2.43 -10.04
CA ARG A 84 11.32 2.12 -10.55
C ARG A 84 11.38 2.39 -12.06
N PRO A 85 12.10 3.43 -12.53
CA PRO A 85 12.15 3.77 -13.95
C PRO A 85 12.69 2.62 -14.82
N GLU A 86 13.60 1.82 -14.28
CA GLU A 86 14.20 0.66 -14.93
C GLU A 86 13.19 -0.47 -15.23
N LEU A 87 12.07 -0.53 -14.50
CA LEU A 87 11.00 -1.52 -14.74
C LEU A 87 9.85 -0.95 -15.58
N ARG A 88 9.96 0.29 -16.06
CA ARG A 88 8.82 0.98 -16.71
C ARG A 88 8.32 0.24 -17.95
N GLU A 89 9.21 -0.28 -18.79
CA GLU A 89 8.80 -1.00 -20.01
C GLU A 89 8.10 -2.31 -19.66
N ASP A 90 8.67 -3.10 -18.76
CA ASP A 90 8.11 -4.39 -18.31
C ASP A 90 6.76 -4.22 -17.60
N LEU A 91 6.55 -3.10 -16.92
CA LEU A 91 5.34 -2.81 -16.15
C LEU A 91 4.28 -2.00 -16.92
N ALA A 92 4.50 -1.69 -18.21
CA ALA A 92 3.60 -0.83 -18.99
C ALA A 92 2.18 -1.40 -19.11
N THR A 93 2.05 -2.71 -19.30
CA THR A 93 0.75 -3.40 -19.31
C THR A 93 0.24 -3.63 -17.88
N ALA A 94 1.13 -4.05 -16.97
CA ALA A 94 0.78 -4.35 -15.59
C ALA A 94 0.14 -3.15 -14.89
N GLN A 95 0.63 -1.93 -15.12
CA GLN A 95 0.06 -0.74 -14.47
C GLN A 95 -1.40 -0.47 -14.89
N LEU A 96 -1.79 -0.75 -16.13
CA LEU A 96 -3.17 -0.55 -16.58
C LEU A 96 -4.11 -1.53 -15.85
N MET A 97 -3.70 -2.80 -15.79
CA MET A 97 -4.46 -3.84 -15.10
C MET A 97 -4.49 -3.60 -13.59
N ALA A 98 -3.38 -3.16 -13.00
CA ALA A 98 -3.30 -2.84 -11.59
C ALA A 98 -4.26 -1.71 -11.18
N ARG A 99 -4.44 -0.68 -12.02
CA ARG A 99 -5.44 0.38 -11.77
C ARG A 99 -6.86 -0.16 -11.77
N LEU A 100 -7.21 -1.01 -12.75
CA LEU A 100 -8.53 -1.64 -12.82
C LEU A 100 -8.80 -2.54 -11.61
N THR A 101 -7.84 -3.39 -11.26
CA THR A 101 -7.92 -4.26 -10.07
C THR A 101 -8.07 -3.45 -8.79
N ALA A 102 -7.24 -2.42 -8.61
CA ALA A 102 -7.27 -1.57 -7.43
C ALA A 102 -8.56 -0.74 -7.32
N LEU A 103 -9.14 -0.33 -8.45
CA LEU A 103 -10.45 0.32 -8.49
C LEU A 103 -11.55 -0.64 -8.03
N GLY A 104 -11.52 -1.90 -8.46
CA GLY A 104 -12.43 -2.94 -7.95
C GLY A 104 -12.29 -3.12 -6.45
N TRP A 105 -11.06 -3.22 -5.94
CA TRP A 105 -10.82 -3.31 -4.49
C TRP A 105 -11.30 -2.08 -3.71
N LEU A 106 -11.20 -0.88 -4.28
CA LEU A 106 -11.74 0.32 -3.68
C LEU A 106 -13.28 0.26 -3.60
N GLN A 107 -13.95 -0.16 -4.68
CA GLN A 107 -15.41 -0.30 -4.73
C GLN A 107 -15.92 -1.34 -3.72
N GLU A 108 -15.16 -2.41 -3.49
CA GLU A 108 -15.44 -3.44 -2.48
C GLU A 108 -15.04 -3.04 -1.05
N GLY A 109 -14.45 -1.86 -0.85
CA GLY A 109 -13.99 -1.39 0.46
C GLY A 109 -12.77 -2.14 1.02
N LYS A 110 -12.03 -2.85 0.17
CA LYS A 110 -10.82 -3.61 0.55
C LYS A 110 -9.59 -2.72 0.69
N VAL A 111 -9.56 -1.60 -0.04
CA VAL A 111 -8.48 -0.59 -0.01
C VAL A 111 -9.02 0.75 0.47
N VAL A 112 -8.24 1.45 1.29
CA VAL A 112 -8.62 2.79 1.76
C VAL A 112 -8.48 3.86 0.64
N PRO A 113 -9.44 4.80 0.51
CA PRO A 113 -9.45 5.78 -0.59
C PRO A 113 -8.16 6.61 -0.71
N LEU A 114 -7.52 6.95 0.41
CA LEU A 114 -6.31 7.75 0.41
C LEU A 114 -5.13 7.02 -0.24
N LEU A 115 -4.98 5.71 0.02
CA LEU A 115 -3.95 4.89 -0.63
C LEU A 115 -4.24 4.73 -2.12
N MET A 116 -5.49 4.51 -2.50
CA MET A 116 -5.88 4.42 -3.91
C MET A 116 -5.56 5.72 -4.66
N LYS A 117 -5.86 6.88 -4.07
CA LYS A 117 -5.50 8.18 -4.64
C LYS A 117 -3.99 8.34 -4.84
N SER A 118 -3.19 7.94 -3.83
CA SER A 118 -1.73 7.98 -3.93
C SER A 118 -1.20 7.03 -5.01
N PHE A 119 -1.80 5.85 -5.14
CA PHE A 119 -1.46 4.86 -6.14
C PHE A 119 -1.69 5.39 -7.56
N GLU A 120 -2.91 5.87 -7.85
CA GLU A 120 -3.28 6.43 -9.15
C GLU A 120 -2.41 7.64 -9.56
N ALA A 121 -2.18 8.57 -8.62
CA ALA A 121 -1.36 9.75 -8.88
C ALA A 121 0.09 9.38 -9.21
N THR A 122 0.63 8.38 -8.50
CA THR A 122 1.99 7.90 -8.75
C THR A 122 2.09 7.21 -10.10
N LEU A 123 1.16 6.28 -10.41
CA LEU A 123 1.17 5.60 -11.70
C LEU A 123 1.00 6.59 -12.85
N TYR A 124 0.14 7.60 -12.68
CA TYR A 124 -0.03 8.63 -13.71
C TYR A 124 1.29 9.37 -13.97
N LYS A 125 2.03 9.73 -12.92
CA LYS A 125 3.35 10.36 -13.07
C LYS A 125 4.38 9.40 -13.68
N ALA A 126 4.37 8.14 -13.28
CA ALA A 126 5.37 7.15 -13.67
C ALA A 126 5.21 6.61 -15.10
N PHE A 127 4.00 6.69 -15.69
CA PHE A 127 3.68 6.10 -17.00
C PHE A 127 3.07 7.08 -18.02
N LYS A 128 2.96 8.37 -17.67
CA LYS A 128 2.69 9.42 -18.66
C LYS A 128 3.90 9.67 -19.55
#